data_AF-A0A0G1QXI9-F1
#
_entry.id   AF-A0A0G1QXI9-F1
#
_cell.length_a   1.000
_cell.length_b   1.000
_cell.length_c   1.000
_cell.angle_alpha   90.00
_cell.angle_beta   90.00
_cell.angle_gamma   90.00
#
_symmetry.space_group_name_H-M   'P 1'
#
loop_
_entity.id
_entity.type
_entity.pdbx_description
1 polymer ?
#
loop_
_entity_poly.entity_id
_entity_poly.type
_entity_poly.pdbx_seq_one_letter_code
_entity_poly.pdbx_strand_id
1 'polypeptide(L)'
;MSRTKFIFVSGGVISGIGKGVATSAIALLLKSRGFKVTAIKADPYLNVDAGTLNPIEHGEVFVLDDGMECDQDLGNYERFLDQSLNKTNYITTGQVFKAVIERERELGYEGKTVEFFQDPPREITDRILKCAKVNRAEIVLIEVGGTVGEYQNMLYLEANRLLKLKYPRDVLHVHLTYLPIPSSIGEMKSKPAQMSILQLAS
;
A
#
# COMPACT_ATOMS: atom_id res chain seq x y z
N MET A 1 -7.53 4.37 -24.82
CA MET A 1 -6.83 4.71 -23.56
C MET A 1 -6.23 3.44 -22.99
N SER A 2 -4.93 3.41 -22.68
CA SER A 2 -4.31 2.27 -22.02
C SER A 2 -4.94 2.07 -20.63
N ARG A 3 -5.27 0.83 -20.28
CA ARG A 3 -5.83 0.46 -18.97
C ARG A 3 -4.72 0.58 -17.91
N THR A 4 -4.95 1.36 -16.86
CA THR A 4 -3.99 1.57 -15.76
C THR A 4 -3.49 0.25 -15.19
N LYS A 5 -2.19 0.19 -14.89
CA LYS A 5 -1.52 -0.95 -14.27
C LYS A 5 -1.34 -0.71 -12.77
N PHE A 6 -1.34 -1.79 -11.99
CA PHE A 6 -1.17 -1.74 -10.53
C PHE A 6 0.01 -2.62 -10.12
N ILE A 7 0.91 -2.09 -9.31
CA ILE A 7 2.06 -2.81 -8.76
C ILE A 7 1.94 -2.77 -7.24
N PHE A 8 1.59 -3.89 -6.64
CA PHE A 8 1.61 -4.02 -5.18
C PHE A 8 3.03 -4.31 -4.72
N VAL A 9 3.48 -3.60 -3.69
CA VAL A 9 4.77 -3.80 -3.05
C VAL A 9 4.51 -4.21 -1.59
N SER A 10 4.90 -5.43 -1.24
CA SER A 10 4.83 -5.93 0.14
C SER A 10 6.23 -6.31 0.63
N GLY A 11 6.37 -6.56 1.92
CA GLY A 11 7.62 -7.00 2.52
C GLY A 11 7.37 -8.05 3.57
N GLY A 12 8.33 -8.94 3.77
CA GLY A 12 8.27 -9.94 4.81
C GLY A 12 9.61 -10.15 5.52
N VAL A 13 9.62 -11.09 6.46
CA VAL A 13 10.74 -11.40 7.37
C VAL A 13 11.01 -10.31 8.43
N ILE A 14 11.18 -9.05 8.03
CA ILE A 14 11.46 -7.94 8.95
C ILE A 14 10.73 -6.67 8.54
N SER A 15 10.27 -5.90 9.52
CA SER A 15 9.82 -4.52 9.31
C SER A 15 11.01 -3.62 8.93
N GLY A 16 10.75 -2.51 8.23
CA GLY A 16 11.82 -1.58 7.85
C GLY A 16 12.82 -2.08 6.78
N ILE A 17 12.49 -3.14 6.03
CA ILE A 17 13.35 -3.70 4.97
C ILE A 17 13.64 -2.75 3.78
N GLY A 18 13.06 -1.54 3.76
CA GLY A 18 13.22 -0.58 2.68
C GLY A 18 12.16 -0.67 1.58
N LYS A 19 10.92 -1.02 1.93
CA LYS A 19 9.76 -1.00 1.00
C LYS A 19 9.61 0.38 0.34
N GLY A 20 9.60 1.46 1.12
CA GLY A 20 9.48 2.84 0.62
C GLY A 20 10.51 3.19 -0.44
N VAL A 21 11.78 2.86 -0.19
CA VAL A 21 12.88 3.11 -1.13
C VAL A 21 12.71 2.27 -2.40
N ALA A 22 12.37 0.98 -2.29
CA ALA A 22 12.15 0.13 -3.46
C ALA A 22 10.95 0.60 -4.30
N THR A 23 9.82 0.93 -3.65
CA THR A 23 8.64 1.50 -4.30
C THR A 23 9.01 2.76 -5.06
N SER A 24 9.71 3.69 -4.41
CA SER A 24 10.17 4.95 -5.01
C SER A 24 11.09 4.73 -6.21
N ALA A 25 12.05 3.82 -6.10
CA ALA A 25 13.00 3.51 -7.16
C ALA A 25 12.31 2.89 -8.39
N ILE A 26 11.39 1.93 -8.19
CA ILE A 26 10.62 1.34 -9.28
C ILE A 26 9.78 2.42 -9.96
N ALA A 27 9.12 3.28 -9.17
CA ALA A 27 8.29 4.35 -9.69
C ALA A 27 9.10 5.37 -10.51
N LEU A 28 10.28 5.77 -10.03
CA LEU A 28 11.19 6.66 -10.75
C LEU A 28 11.71 6.05 -12.06
N LEU A 29 12.07 4.77 -12.07
CA LEU A 29 12.49 4.08 -13.29
C LEU A 29 11.37 4.05 -14.34
N LEU A 30 10.13 3.80 -13.91
CA LEU A 30 8.96 3.84 -14.80
C LEU A 30 8.66 5.25 -15.30
N LYS A 31 8.72 6.27 -14.42
CA LYS A 31 8.57 7.68 -14.80
C LYS A 31 9.64 8.09 -15.83
N SER A 32 10.88 7.66 -15.63
CA SER A 32 12.00 7.91 -16.54
C SER A 32 11.83 7.25 -17.92
N ARG A 33 10.95 6.25 -18.03
CA ARG A 33 10.55 5.63 -19.31
C ARG A 33 9.36 6.32 -19.98
N GLY A 34 8.90 7.45 -19.43
CA GLY A 34 7.83 8.27 -20.00
C GLY A 34 6.42 7.88 -19.54
N PHE A 35 6.26 6.96 -18.60
CA PHE A 35 4.95 6.62 -18.04
C PHE A 35 4.48 7.65 -17.02
N LYS A 36 3.17 7.90 -16.96
CA LYS A 36 2.57 8.62 -15.83
C LYS A 36 2.42 7.69 -14.63
N VAL A 37 3.18 7.95 -13.58
CA VAL A 37 3.27 7.07 -12.41
C VAL A 37 2.84 7.81 -11.16
N THR A 38 2.13 7.12 -10.28
CA THR A 38 1.84 7.59 -8.91
C THR A 38 2.09 6.46 -7.92
N ALA A 39 2.28 6.79 -6.65
CA ALA A 39 2.50 5.82 -5.57
C ALA A 39 1.51 6.05 -4.43
N ILE A 40 1.02 4.95 -3.85
CA ILE A 40 0.16 4.91 -2.68
C ILE A 40 0.94 4.30 -1.52
N LYS A 41 0.87 4.94 -0.35
CA LYS A 41 1.20 4.30 0.93
C LYS A 41 -0.09 3.80 1.56
N ALA A 42 -0.17 2.48 1.78
CA ALA A 42 -1.30 1.83 2.41
C ALA A 42 -0.89 1.30 3.79
N ASP A 43 -1.28 2.01 4.84
CA ASP A 43 -0.86 1.74 6.19
C ASP A 43 -1.89 0.95 6.99
N PRO A 44 -1.48 -0.15 7.63
CA PRO A 44 -2.42 -1.04 8.29
C PRO A 44 -2.93 -0.57 9.66
N TYR A 45 -2.60 0.65 10.13
CA TYR A 45 -3.06 1.18 11.42
C TYR A 45 -4.46 1.81 11.38
N LEU A 46 -5.09 1.89 12.56
CA LEU A 46 -6.45 2.37 12.75
C LEU A 46 -6.58 3.89 12.84
N ASN A 47 -5.48 4.63 12.98
CA ASN A 47 -5.51 6.09 12.90
C ASN A 47 -6.02 6.52 11.51
N VAL A 48 -6.89 7.53 11.46
CA VAL A 48 -7.47 8.04 10.21
C VAL A 48 -6.46 8.86 9.40
N ASP A 49 -5.48 9.41 10.10
CA ASP A 49 -4.36 10.20 9.58
C ASP A 49 -3.15 9.99 10.51
N ALA A 50 -2.00 10.53 10.11
CA ALA A 50 -0.80 10.45 10.93
C ALA A 50 -0.76 11.50 12.06
N GLY A 51 -1.65 12.50 12.05
CA GLY A 51 -1.59 13.66 12.96
C GLY A 51 -1.77 13.32 14.44
N THR A 52 -2.36 12.16 14.75
CA THR A 52 -2.55 11.68 16.12
C THR A 52 -1.44 10.72 16.61
N LEU A 53 -0.47 10.39 15.76
CA LEU A 53 0.64 9.51 16.13
C LEU A 53 1.74 10.27 16.89
N ASN A 54 2.40 9.58 17.81
CA ASN A 54 3.58 10.13 18.48
C ASN A 54 4.77 10.13 17.49
N PRO A 55 5.33 11.31 17.13
CA PRO A 55 6.37 11.38 16.10
C PRO A 55 7.71 10.76 16.53
N ILE A 56 7.95 10.61 17.84
CA ILE A 56 9.16 9.95 18.36
C ILE A 56 9.11 8.44 18.11
N GLU A 57 7.92 7.85 18.12
CA GLU A 57 7.72 6.40 17.98
C GLU A 57 7.49 5.98 16.53
N HIS A 58 6.76 6.81 15.77
CA HIS A 58 6.27 6.45 14.44
C HIS A 58 6.93 7.24 13.30
N GLY A 59 7.83 8.18 13.62
CA GLY A 59 8.46 9.07 12.64
C GLY A 59 7.68 10.36 12.43
N GLU A 60 8.22 11.23 11.59
CA GLU A 60 7.60 12.53 11.32
C GLU A 60 6.27 12.41 10.58
N VAL A 61 5.37 13.36 10.84
CA VAL A 61 4.15 13.55 10.05
C VAL A 61 4.51 14.40 8.83
N PHE A 62 4.25 13.88 7.64
CA PHE A 62 4.42 14.60 6.39
C PHE A 62 3.09 15.25 5.98
N VAL A 63 3.13 16.50 5.50
CA VAL A 63 1.93 17.24 5.09
C VAL A 63 1.98 17.46 3.58
N LEU A 64 0.98 16.96 2.86
CA LEU A 64 0.83 17.15 1.42
C LEU A 64 0.31 18.55 1.08
N ASP A 65 0.46 18.97 -0.17
CA ASP A 65 -0.04 20.27 -0.68
C ASP A 65 -1.54 20.48 -0.45
N ASP A 66 -2.33 19.41 -0.35
CA ASP A 66 -3.77 19.47 -0.09
C ASP A 66 -4.14 19.40 1.41
N GLY A 67 -3.15 19.51 2.29
CA GLY A 67 -3.28 19.55 3.75
C GLY A 67 -3.44 18.20 4.43
N MET A 68 -3.25 17.09 3.71
CA MET A 68 -3.31 15.75 4.30
C MET A 68 -2.08 15.48 5.19
N GLU A 69 -2.33 15.16 6.46
CA GLU A 69 -1.33 14.66 7.41
C GLU A 69 -1.12 13.15 7.20
N CYS A 70 0.07 12.76 6.77
CA CYS A 70 0.38 11.40 6.32
C CYS A 70 1.75 10.90 6.81
N ASP A 71 2.03 9.64 6.51
CA ASP A 71 3.31 8.99 6.83
C ASP A 71 4.47 9.62 6.05
N GLN A 72 5.66 9.68 6.68
CA GLN A 72 6.88 10.22 6.08
C GLN A 72 7.27 9.58 4.73
N ASP A 73 6.83 8.36 4.44
CA ASP A 73 7.09 7.70 3.17
C ASP A 73 6.49 8.45 1.98
N LEU A 74 5.40 9.21 2.15
CA LEU A 74 4.88 10.06 1.09
C LEU A 74 5.88 11.16 0.71
N GLY A 75 6.60 11.71 1.68
CA GLY A 75 7.67 12.68 1.41
C GLY A 75 8.87 12.05 0.71
N ASN A 76 9.15 10.76 0.94
CA ASN A 76 10.12 10.02 0.13
C ASN A 76 9.63 9.93 -1.32
N TYR A 77 8.35 9.61 -1.55
CA TYR A 77 7.81 9.47 -2.89
C TYR A 77 7.84 10.79 -3.67
N GLU A 78 7.45 11.91 -3.05
CA GLU A 78 7.52 13.23 -3.69
C GLU A 78 8.94 13.58 -4.12
N ARG A 79 9.93 13.36 -3.24
CA ARG A 79 11.34 13.63 -3.52
C ARG A 79 11.90 12.74 -4.64
N PHE A 80 11.58 11.46 -4.65
CA PHE A 80 12.05 10.55 -5.69
C PHE A 80 11.38 10.80 -7.02
N LEU A 81 10.08 11.09 -6.99
CA LEU A 81 9.29 11.26 -8.20
C LEU A 81 9.36 12.68 -8.74
N ASP A 82 9.79 13.68 -7.98
CA ASP A 82 9.72 15.09 -8.36
C ASP A 82 8.30 15.43 -8.85
N GLN A 83 7.31 15.19 -7.98
CA GLN A 83 5.90 15.51 -8.20
C GLN A 83 5.16 15.61 -6.87
N SER A 84 4.20 16.53 -6.78
CA SER A 84 3.29 16.60 -5.65
C SER A 84 2.32 15.42 -5.63
N LEU A 85 2.10 14.84 -4.46
CA LEU A 85 1.05 13.87 -4.19
C LEU A 85 -0.16 14.58 -3.55
N ASN A 86 -1.26 13.85 -3.39
CA ASN A 86 -2.47 14.35 -2.74
C ASN A 86 -3.06 13.27 -1.82
N LYS A 87 -4.10 13.61 -1.06
CA LYS A 87 -4.74 12.70 -0.10
C LYS A 87 -5.17 11.34 -0.65
N THR A 88 -5.33 11.18 -1.97
CA THR A 88 -5.63 9.85 -2.55
C THR A 88 -4.44 8.91 -2.59
N ASN A 89 -3.23 9.41 -2.36
CA ASN A 89 -1.98 8.67 -2.28
C ASN A 89 -1.75 8.01 -0.91
N TYR A 90 -2.61 8.27 0.06
CA TYR A 90 -2.46 7.74 1.41
C TYR A 90 -3.75 7.06 1.84
N ILE A 91 -3.62 5.82 2.27
CA ILE A 91 -4.72 4.98 2.71
C ILE A 91 -4.35 4.43 4.09
N THR A 92 -5.25 4.55 5.06
CA THR A 92 -5.12 3.87 6.35
C THR A 92 -6.29 2.93 6.59
N THR A 93 -6.08 1.91 7.42
CA THR A 93 -7.17 1.01 7.83
C THR A 93 -8.26 1.80 8.57
N GLY A 94 -7.87 2.81 9.36
CA GLY A 94 -8.78 3.75 10.00
C GLY A 94 -9.73 4.45 9.03
N GLN A 95 -9.21 5.01 7.94
CA GLN A 95 -10.01 5.67 6.91
C GLN A 95 -10.97 4.71 6.20
N VAL A 96 -10.50 3.49 5.94
CA VAL A 96 -11.29 2.45 5.27
C VAL A 96 -12.48 2.07 6.15
N PHE A 97 -12.25 1.72 7.41
CA PHE A 97 -13.33 1.37 8.33
C PHE A 97 -14.27 2.52 8.58
N LYS A 98 -13.75 3.74 8.79
CA LYS A 98 -14.57 4.94 8.94
C LYS A 98 -15.53 5.10 7.75
N ALA A 99 -15.02 5.05 6.51
CA ALA A 99 -15.84 5.20 5.32
C ALA A 99 -16.88 4.08 5.14
N VAL A 100 -16.51 2.83 5.45
CA VAL A 100 -17.44 1.68 5.38
C VAL A 100 -18.57 1.85 6.40
N ILE A 101 -18.25 2.22 7.64
CA ILE A 101 -19.23 2.40 8.71
C ILE A 101 -20.13 3.61 8.43
N GLU A 102 -19.57 4.74 8.00
CA GLU A 102 -20.35 5.93 7.64
C GLU A 102 -21.34 5.62 6.51
N ARG A 103 -20.89 4.96 5.43
CA ARG A 103 -21.75 4.54 4.33
C ARG A 103 -22.87 3.59 4.78
N GLU A 104 -22.57 2.71 5.73
CA GLU A 104 -23.57 1.82 6.33
C GLU A 104 -24.64 2.60 7.10
N ARG A 105 -24.25 3.58 7.91
CA ARG A 105 -25.18 4.45 8.63
C ARG A 105 -26.03 5.34 7.74
N GLU A 106 -25.53 5.68 6.56
CA GLU A 106 -26.28 6.42 5.53
C GLU A 106 -27.17 5.53 4.65
N LEU A 107 -27.35 4.24 5.00
CA LEU A 107 -28.09 3.24 4.22
C LEU A 107 -27.52 2.98 2.82
N GLY A 108 -26.23 3.27 2.59
CA GLY A 108 -25.56 3.09 1.31
C GLY A 108 -25.37 1.62 0.88
N TYR A 109 -25.62 0.67 1.76
CA TYR A 109 -25.64 -0.77 1.47
C TYR A 109 -27.07 -1.35 1.34
N GLU A 110 -28.10 -0.49 1.26
CA GLU A 110 -29.50 -0.89 1.03
C GLU A 110 -30.05 -1.91 2.06
N GLY A 111 -29.59 -1.80 3.32
CA GLY A 111 -29.99 -2.71 4.40
C GLY A 111 -29.36 -4.11 4.34
N LYS A 112 -28.43 -4.36 3.42
CA LYS A 112 -27.65 -5.61 3.37
C LYS A 112 -26.59 -5.63 4.47
N THR A 113 -26.21 -6.83 4.89
CA THR A 113 -25.09 -7.03 5.84
C THR A 113 -23.79 -6.51 5.24
N VAL A 114 -23.08 -5.70 6.02
CA VAL A 114 -21.72 -5.24 5.70
C VAL A 114 -20.73 -6.23 6.32
N GLU A 115 -19.89 -6.81 5.47
CA GLU A 115 -18.99 -7.91 5.82
C GLU A 115 -17.52 -7.47 5.87
N PHE A 116 -16.83 -7.85 6.94
CA PHE A 116 -15.43 -7.54 7.18
C PHE A 116 -14.48 -7.98 6.05
N PHE A 117 -14.73 -9.15 5.46
CA PHE A 117 -13.87 -9.72 4.40
C PHE A 117 -14.26 -9.27 2.99
N GLN A 118 -15.32 -8.49 2.83
CA GLN A 118 -15.80 -8.06 1.51
C GLN A 118 -15.72 -6.54 1.34
N ASP A 119 -16.29 -5.78 2.28
CA ASP A 119 -16.51 -4.35 2.07
C ASP A 119 -15.26 -3.49 2.30
N PRO A 120 -14.45 -3.71 3.35
CA PRO A 120 -13.16 -3.02 3.49
C PRO A 120 -12.19 -3.29 2.33
N PRO A 121 -11.97 -4.54 1.85
CA PRO A 121 -11.15 -4.76 0.67
C PRO A 121 -11.69 -4.05 -0.59
N ARG A 122 -13.02 -4.03 -0.80
CA ARG A 122 -13.64 -3.28 -1.90
C ARG A 122 -13.38 -1.78 -1.79
N GLU A 123 -13.56 -1.20 -0.61
CA GLU A 123 -13.26 0.21 -0.33
C GLU A 123 -11.78 0.53 -0.61
N ILE A 124 -10.84 -0.35 -0.24
CA ILE A 124 -9.42 -0.22 -0.59
C ILE A 124 -9.24 -0.22 -2.11
N THR A 125 -9.87 -1.15 -2.84
CA THR A 125 -9.77 -1.19 -4.31
C THR A 125 -10.33 0.08 -4.96
N ASP A 126 -11.43 0.63 -4.44
CA ASP A 126 -12.05 1.84 -4.96
C ASP A 126 -11.16 3.07 -4.72
N ARG A 127 -10.47 3.14 -3.58
CA ARG A 127 -9.46 4.17 -3.29
C ARG A 127 -8.28 4.10 -4.26
N ILE A 128 -7.78 2.90 -4.55
CA ILE A 128 -6.70 2.69 -5.53
C ILE A 128 -7.14 3.17 -6.92
N LEU A 129 -8.34 2.80 -7.36
CA LEU A 129 -8.89 3.22 -8.66
C LEU A 129 -9.15 4.74 -8.72
N LYS A 130 -9.58 5.33 -7.61
CA LYS A 130 -9.76 6.79 -7.48
C LYS A 130 -8.43 7.52 -7.59
N CYS A 131 -7.38 7.04 -6.90
CA CYS A 131 -6.04 7.60 -7.00
C CYS A 131 -5.52 7.56 -8.45
N ALA A 132 -5.70 6.44 -9.15
CA ALA A 132 -5.36 6.32 -10.57
C ALA A 132 -6.04 7.40 -11.42
N LYS A 133 -7.36 7.59 -11.22
CA LYS A 133 -8.17 8.53 -11.98
C LYS A 133 -7.78 9.99 -11.71
N VAL A 134 -7.64 10.37 -10.44
CA VAL A 134 -7.30 11.75 -10.02
C VAL A 134 -5.93 12.14 -10.58
N ASN A 135 -4.93 11.26 -10.46
CA ASN A 135 -3.56 11.52 -10.92
C ASN A 135 -3.36 11.26 -12.42
N ARG A 136 -4.40 10.80 -13.14
CA ARG A 136 -4.33 10.37 -14.55
C ARG A 136 -3.16 9.40 -14.79
N ALA A 137 -2.95 8.49 -13.84
CA ALA A 137 -1.80 7.60 -13.80
C ALA A 137 -2.00 6.38 -14.71
N GLU A 138 -0.97 6.04 -15.46
CA GLU A 138 -0.87 4.82 -16.24
C GLU A 138 -0.40 3.64 -15.38
N ILE A 139 0.39 3.93 -14.33
CA ILE A 139 0.86 2.95 -13.36
C ILE A 139 0.68 3.50 -11.96
N VAL A 140 0.05 2.71 -11.07
CA VAL A 140 -0.05 2.99 -9.65
C VAL A 140 0.79 1.95 -8.90
N LEU A 141 1.74 2.41 -8.10
CA LEU A 141 2.41 1.55 -7.12
C LEU A 141 1.67 1.64 -5.80
N ILE A 142 1.51 0.52 -5.10
CA ILE A 142 0.82 0.44 -3.82
C ILE A 142 1.77 -0.24 -2.85
N GLU A 143 2.43 0.55 -2.00
CA GLU A 143 3.16 -0.02 -0.87
C GLU A 143 2.18 -0.40 0.23
N VAL A 144 2.21 -1.68 0.60
CA VAL A 144 1.51 -2.19 1.78
C VAL A 144 2.47 -2.13 2.97
N GLY A 145 2.16 -1.28 3.95
CA GLY A 145 2.86 -1.16 5.22
C GLY A 145 2.81 -2.47 6.03
N GLY A 146 3.56 -2.57 7.13
CA GLY A 146 3.63 -3.81 7.91
C GLY A 146 4.43 -4.94 7.25
N THR A 147 4.22 -6.17 7.74
CA THR A 147 4.96 -7.38 7.35
C THR A 147 3.99 -8.49 6.97
N VAL A 148 4.15 -9.09 5.78
CA VAL A 148 3.34 -10.23 5.35
C VAL A 148 3.34 -11.32 6.43
N GLY A 149 2.14 -11.84 6.74
CA GLY A 149 1.89 -12.75 7.85
C GLY A 149 1.20 -12.09 9.04
N GLU A 150 1.23 -10.75 9.14
CA GLU A 150 0.46 -10.01 10.14
C GLU A 150 -1.02 -9.90 9.74
N TYR A 151 -1.93 -10.11 10.69
CA TYR A 151 -3.38 -10.04 10.44
C TYR A 151 -3.84 -8.71 9.84
N GLN A 152 -3.18 -7.62 10.21
CA GLN A 152 -3.50 -6.27 9.74
C GLN A 152 -3.30 -6.10 8.23
N ASN A 153 -2.47 -6.93 7.58
CA ASN A 153 -2.22 -6.86 6.14
C ASN A 153 -3.26 -7.59 5.29
N MET A 154 -4.06 -8.46 5.90
CA MET A 154 -4.99 -9.35 5.21
C MET A 154 -5.97 -8.57 4.30
N LEU A 155 -6.48 -7.42 4.74
CA LEU A 155 -7.40 -6.60 3.95
C LEU A 155 -6.77 -6.06 2.65
N TYR A 156 -5.49 -5.67 2.72
CA TYR A 156 -4.75 -5.13 1.57
C TYR A 156 -4.32 -6.24 0.59
N LEU A 157 -3.96 -7.41 1.11
CA LEU A 157 -3.69 -8.59 0.28
C LEU A 157 -4.96 -9.09 -0.40
N GLU A 158 -6.10 -9.03 0.28
CA GLU A 158 -7.40 -9.34 -0.32
C GLU A 158 -7.80 -8.32 -1.39
N ALA A 159 -7.58 -7.02 -1.15
CA ALA A 159 -7.79 -5.98 -2.16
C ALA A 159 -6.91 -6.21 -3.42
N ASN A 160 -5.67 -6.63 -3.24
CA ASN A 160 -4.80 -7.06 -4.35
C ASN A 160 -5.41 -8.24 -5.10
N ARG A 161 -5.83 -9.30 -4.39
CA ARG A 161 -6.45 -10.48 -5.00
C ARG A 161 -7.71 -10.11 -5.81
N LEU A 162 -8.58 -9.26 -5.27
CA LEU A 162 -9.77 -8.76 -5.97
C LEU A 162 -9.42 -7.97 -7.23
N LEU A 163 -8.43 -7.08 -7.17
CA LEU A 163 -7.95 -6.37 -8.36
C LEU A 163 -7.33 -7.33 -9.38
N LYS A 164 -6.53 -8.31 -8.95
CA LYS A 164 -5.93 -9.31 -9.85
C LYS A 164 -7.00 -10.14 -10.57
N LEU A 165 -8.06 -10.53 -9.88
CA LEU A 165 -9.20 -11.23 -10.50
C LEU A 165 -9.92 -10.37 -11.54
N LYS A 166 -10.15 -9.08 -11.23
CA LYS A 166 -10.84 -8.14 -12.15
C LYS A 166 -9.93 -7.68 -13.31
N TYR A 167 -8.62 -7.65 -13.09
CA TYR A 167 -7.61 -7.14 -14.01
C TYR A 167 -6.42 -8.12 -14.16
N PRO A 168 -6.61 -9.35 -14.71
CA PRO A 168 -5.60 -10.42 -14.64
C PRO A 168 -4.24 -10.08 -15.25
N ARG A 169 -4.21 -9.23 -16.28
CA ARG A 169 -2.99 -8.83 -17.00
C ARG A 169 -2.41 -7.49 -16.54
N ASP A 170 -3.10 -6.79 -15.66
CA ASP A 170 -2.76 -5.40 -15.32
C ASP A 170 -2.31 -5.23 -13.87
N VAL A 171 -2.18 -6.33 -13.11
CA VAL A 171 -1.75 -6.33 -11.70
C VAL A 171 -0.49 -7.19 -11.55
N LEU A 172 0.54 -6.59 -10.95
CA LEU A 172 1.80 -7.21 -10.56
C LEU A 172 1.99 -7.11 -9.04
N HIS A 173 2.73 -8.08 -8.48
CA HIS A 173 3.12 -8.09 -7.07
C HIS A 173 4.64 -8.18 -6.98
N VAL A 174 5.26 -7.24 -6.27
CA VAL A 174 6.67 -7.20 -5.89
C VAL A 174 6.74 -7.47 -4.39
N HIS A 175 7.45 -8.51 -3.99
CA HIS A 175 7.60 -8.88 -2.58
C HIS A 175 9.07 -8.75 -2.16
N LEU A 176 9.34 -7.86 -1.21
CA LEU A 176 10.66 -7.69 -0.62
C LEU A 176 10.88 -8.72 0.48
N THR A 177 12.08 -9.28 0.52
CA THR A 177 12.46 -10.28 1.53
C THR A 177 13.90 -10.10 1.98
N TYR A 178 14.21 -10.59 3.17
CA TYR A 178 15.53 -10.49 3.79
C TYR A 178 16.20 -11.85 3.81
N LEU A 179 17.47 -11.87 3.38
CA LEU A 179 18.32 -13.05 3.39
C LEU A 179 19.40 -12.88 4.46
N PRO A 180 19.15 -13.32 5.71
CA PRO A 180 20.10 -13.13 6.80
C PRO A 180 21.38 -13.93 6.57
N ILE A 181 22.50 -13.39 7.06
CA ILE A 181 23.80 -14.07 7.14
C ILE A 181 24.16 -14.18 8.64
N PRO A 182 23.80 -15.29 9.32
CA PRO A 182 24.15 -15.48 10.72
C PRO A 182 25.67 -15.52 10.88
N SER A 183 26.21 -14.71 11.80
CA SER A 183 27.66 -14.59 12.02
C SER A 183 28.34 -15.90 12.40
N SER A 184 27.62 -16.80 13.07
CA SER A 184 28.11 -18.14 13.45
C SER A 184 28.29 -19.09 12.26
N ILE A 185 27.60 -18.84 11.15
CA ILE A 185 27.61 -19.71 9.96
C ILE A 185 28.39 -19.06 8.81
N GLY A 186 28.31 -17.73 8.67
CA GLY A 186 28.94 -16.98 7.58
C GLY A 186 28.29 -17.18 6.21
N GLU A 187 27.12 -17.83 6.14
CA GLU A 187 26.40 -18.13 4.91
C GLU A 187 25.01 -17.51 4.91
N MET A 188 24.60 -16.99 3.76
CA MET A 188 23.26 -16.47 3.52
C MET A 188 22.20 -17.57 3.59
N LYS A 189 21.12 -17.34 4.34
CA LYS A 189 20.02 -18.30 4.49
C LYS A 189 18.77 -17.84 3.78
N SER A 190 18.28 -18.68 2.85
CA SER A 190 17.07 -18.41 2.07
C SER A 190 15.78 -18.90 2.71
N LYS A 191 15.84 -19.67 3.80
CA LYS A 191 14.66 -20.25 4.45
C LYS A 191 13.64 -19.19 4.93
N PRO A 192 14.05 -18.07 5.55
CA PRO A 192 13.10 -17.01 5.92
C PRO A 192 12.34 -16.45 4.72
N ALA A 193 13.02 -16.24 3.59
CA ALA A 193 12.38 -15.79 2.35
C ALA A 193 11.36 -16.79 1.80
N GLN A 194 11.69 -18.08 1.83
CA GLN A 194 10.76 -19.13 1.41
C GLN A 194 9.48 -19.14 2.26
N MET A 195 9.62 -19.00 3.59
CA MET A 195 8.47 -18.93 4.51
C MET A 195 7.62 -17.69 4.27
N SER A 196 8.26 -16.55 4.03
CA SER A 196 7.59 -15.29 3.70
C SER A 196 6.77 -15.38 2.42
N ILE A 197 7.32 -16.00 1.37
CA ILE A 197 6.61 -16.22 0.11
C ILE A 197 5.44 -17.19 0.29
N LEU A 198 5.59 -18.23 1.12
CA LEU A 198 4.50 -19.15 1.43
C LEU A 198 3.34 -18.42 2.12
N GLN A 199 3.63 -17.55 3.10
CA GLN A 199 2.63 -16.73 3.78
C GLN A 199 1.95 -15.71 2.86
N LEU A 200 2.67 -15.21 1.83
CA LEU A 200 2.06 -14.34 0.84
C LEU A 200 1.07 -15.08 -0.08
N ALA A 201 1.36 -16.36 -0.36
CA ALA A 201 0.60 -17.19 -1.29
C ALA A 201 -0.56 -17.95 -0.62
N SER A 202 -0.59 -18.02 0.71
CA SER A 202 -1.64 -18.67 1.51
C SER A 202 -2.85 -17.77 1.70
#